data_AF-A0A8T5U2H0-F1
#
_entry.id   AF-A0A8T5U2H0-F1
#
_cell.length_a   1.000
_cell.length_b   1.000
_cell.length_c   1.000
_cell.angle_alpha   90.00
_cell.angle_beta   90.00
_cell.angle_gamma   90.00
#
_symmetry.space_group_name_H-M   'P 1'
#
loop_
_entity.id
_entity.type
_entity.pdbx_description
1 polymer ?
#
loop_
_entity_poly.entity_id
_entity_poly.type
_entity_poly.pdbx_seq_one_letter_code
_entity_poly.pdbx_strand_id
1 'polypeptide(L)'
;MGLVDIKTFKNLEDDVISVNNCCACGACIAYCENQAFNVIEMENYIPKFKTDKSVENCKECGYCYYICPQTEPLLDKLKETHLVKDELG
;
A
#
# COMPACT_ATOMS: atom_id res chain seq x y z
N MET A 1 12.05 17.11 -13.81
CA MET A 1 11.61 15.75 -13.44
C MET A 1 10.47 15.92 -12.46
N GLY A 2 9.23 15.88 -12.94
CA GLY A 2 8.05 16.04 -12.08
C GLY A 2 8.02 14.89 -11.08
N LEU A 3 7.74 15.18 -9.80
CA LEU A 3 7.56 14.15 -8.79
C LEU A 3 6.41 13.25 -9.24
N VAL A 4 6.67 11.95 -9.39
CA VAL A 4 5.63 10.96 -9.63
C VAL A 4 4.68 11.01 -8.43
N ASP A 5 3.38 11.19 -8.68
CA ASP A 5 2.38 11.16 -7.62
C ASP A 5 2.41 9.78 -6.93
N ILE A 6 2.75 9.79 -5.64
CA ILE A 6 2.86 8.59 -4.81
C ILE A 6 1.45 8.05 -4.58
N LYS A 7 1.21 6.79 -4.94
CA LYS A 7 -0.06 6.10 -4.64
C LYS A 7 -0.19 5.87 -3.14
N THR A 8 -1.32 6.24 -2.54
CA THR A 8 -1.56 6.20 -1.08
C THR A 8 -2.53 5.09 -0.68
N PHE A 9 -2.89 5.02 0.61
CA PHE A 9 -3.91 4.08 1.07
C PHE A 9 -5.27 4.32 0.42
N LYS A 10 -5.65 5.57 0.11
CA LYS A 10 -6.89 5.85 -0.61
C LYS A 10 -6.89 5.22 -2.00
N ASN A 11 -5.76 5.26 -2.69
CA ASN A 11 -5.65 4.56 -3.97
C ASN A 11 -5.74 3.04 -3.80
N LEU A 12 -5.26 2.48 -2.69
CA LEU A 12 -5.43 1.06 -2.40
C LEU A 12 -6.89 0.71 -2.11
N GLU A 13 -7.60 1.60 -1.40
CA GLU A 13 -9.04 1.49 -1.17
C GLU A 13 -9.80 1.46 -2.51
N ASP A 14 -9.51 2.39 -3.40
CA ASP A 14 -10.16 2.48 -4.70
C ASP A 14 -9.78 1.30 -5.62
N ASP A 15 -8.49 1.04 -5.81
CA ASP A 15 -7.98 0.12 -6.84
C ASP A 15 -8.11 -1.36 -6.45
N VAL A 16 -8.17 -1.68 -5.14
CA VAL A 16 -8.16 -3.07 -4.65
C VAL A 16 -9.32 -3.39 -3.73
N ILE A 17 -9.60 -2.56 -2.72
CA ILE A 17 -10.57 -2.90 -1.67
C ILE A 17 -12.00 -2.74 -2.22
N SER A 18 -12.31 -1.62 -2.87
CA SER A 18 -13.65 -1.29 -3.37
C SER A 18 -14.12 -2.25 -4.47
N VAL A 19 -13.19 -2.82 -5.22
CA VAL A 19 -13.44 -3.81 -6.28
C VAL A 19 -13.40 -5.26 -5.77
N ASN A 20 -13.35 -5.48 -4.45
CA ASN A 20 -13.30 -6.80 -3.80
C ASN A 20 -12.10 -7.66 -4.21
N ASN A 21 -10.96 -7.05 -4.53
CA ASN A 21 -9.73 -7.78 -4.87
C ASN A 21 -8.77 -7.94 -3.68
N CYS A 22 -9.13 -7.42 -2.50
CA CYS A 22 -8.31 -7.59 -1.30
C CYS A 22 -8.29 -9.06 -0.84
N CYS A 23 -7.10 -9.63 -0.68
CA CYS A 23 -6.90 -10.99 -0.17
C CYS A 23 -6.69 -11.07 1.35
N ALA A 24 -6.94 -9.98 2.08
CA ALA A 24 -6.82 -9.89 3.55
C ALA A 24 -5.46 -10.33 4.13
N CYS A 25 -4.36 -10.20 3.38
CA CYS A 25 -3.03 -10.65 3.81
C CYS A 25 -2.43 -9.82 4.97
N GLY A 26 -2.95 -8.62 5.24
CA GLY A 26 -2.53 -7.77 6.36
C GLY A 26 -1.21 -6.99 6.17
N ALA A 27 -0.56 -7.06 5.00
CA ALA A 27 0.73 -6.39 4.76
C ALA A 27 0.67 -4.86 4.98
N CYS A 28 -0.39 -4.20 4.48
CA CYS A 28 -0.62 -2.76 4.64
C CYS A 28 -0.69 -2.33 6.11
N ILE A 29 -1.36 -3.13 6.95
CA ILE A 29 -1.51 -2.88 8.39
C ILE A 29 -0.19 -3.15 9.10
N ALA A 30 0.44 -4.29 8.83
CA ALA A 30 1.70 -4.67 9.46
C ALA A 30 2.77 -3.59 9.28
N TYR A 31 2.91 -3.03 8.07
CA TYR A 31 3.87 -1.94 7.85
C TYR A 31 3.50 -0.68 8.63
N CYS A 32 2.23 -0.28 8.60
CA CYS A 32 1.76 0.94 9.24
C CYS A 32 1.92 0.91 10.77
N GLU A 33 1.65 -0.25 11.38
CA GLU A 33 1.87 -0.50 12.81
C GLU A 33 3.35 -0.51 13.18
N ASN A 34 4.23 -1.12 12.36
CA ASN A 34 5.67 -1.13 12.61
C ASN A 34 6.29 0.27 12.63
N GLN A 35 5.71 1.22 11.89
CA GLN A 35 6.13 2.62 11.91
C GLN A 35 5.50 3.43 13.06
N ALA A 36 4.71 2.79 13.93
CA ALA A 36 3.92 3.41 14.99
C ALA A 36 2.96 4.50 14.49
N PHE A 37 2.52 4.44 13.22
CA PHE A 37 1.57 5.41 12.68
C PHE A 37 0.15 5.16 13.18
N ASN A 38 -0.19 3.89 13.48
CA ASN A 38 -1.48 3.49 14.06
C ASN A 38 -2.68 3.97 13.21
N VAL A 39 -2.57 3.86 11.87
CA VAL A 39 -3.53 4.48 10.91
C VAL A 39 -4.57 3.50 10.36
N ILE A 40 -4.17 2.25 10.09
CA ILE A 40 -4.99 1.27 9.37
C ILE A 40 -5.29 0.10 10.29
N GLU A 41 -6.50 -0.43 10.27
CA GLU A 41 -6.88 -1.69 10.92
C GLU A 41 -7.53 -2.66 9.94
N MET A 42 -7.67 -3.92 10.38
CA MET A 42 -8.50 -4.91 9.71
C MET A 42 -9.83 -5.00 10.43
N GLU A 43 -10.94 -4.80 9.71
CA GLU A 43 -12.27 -5.10 10.22
C GLU A 43 -12.97 -6.02 9.21
N ASN A 44 -13.47 -7.18 9.66
CA ASN A 44 -14.16 -8.15 8.81
C ASN A 44 -13.38 -8.52 7.53
N TYR A 45 -12.05 -8.70 7.65
CA TYR A 45 -11.14 -8.99 6.54
C TYR A 45 -10.98 -7.87 5.51
N ILE A 46 -11.47 -6.66 5.82
CA ILE A 46 -11.35 -5.46 5.00
C ILE A 46 -10.42 -4.47 5.71
N PRO A 47 -9.30 -4.06 5.08
CA PRO A 47 -8.46 -3.00 5.61
C PRO A 47 -9.21 -1.67 5.54
N LYS A 48 -9.13 -0.86 6.59
CA LYS A 48 -9.71 0.50 6.62
C LYS A 48 -8.94 1.42 7.55
N PHE A 49 -9.17 2.73 7.45
CA PHE A 49 -8.73 3.67 8.48
C PHE A 49 -9.38 3.35 9.83
N LYS A 50 -8.62 3.43 10.92
CA LYS A 50 -9.13 3.14 12.27
C LYS A 50 -10.21 4.13 12.71
N THR A 51 -9.97 5.40 12.40
CA THR A 51 -10.85 6.53 12.75
C THR A 51 -10.68 7.65 11.75
N ASP A 52 -11.60 8.62 11.72
CA ASP A 52 -11.43 9.83 10.90
C ASP A 52 -10.13 10.59 11.27
N LYS A 53 -9.77 10.63 12.56
CA LYS A 53 -8.51 11.22 13.03
C LYS A 53 -7.27 10.47 12.54
N SER A 54 -7.39 9.16 12.33
CA SER A 54 -6.27 8.35 11.84
C SER A 54 -5.88 8.71 10.41
N VAL A 55 -6.83 9.22 9.61
CA VAL A 55 -6.57 9.74 8.27
C VAL A 55 -5.56 10.89 8.32
N GLU A 56 -5.66 11.77 9.32
CA GLU A 56 -4.72 12.89 9.54
C GLU A 56 -3.32 12.42 9.94
N ASN A 57 -3.21 11.24 10.56
CA ASN A 57 -1.92 10.65 10.93
C ASN A 57 -1.23 9.93 9.77
N CYS A 58 -1.94 9.68 8.67
CA CYS A 58 -1.37 9.09 7.47
C CYS A 58 -0.25 9.99 6.91
N LYS A 59 0.93 9.41 6.70
CA LYS A 59 2.08 10.14 6.10
C LYS A 59 2.06 10.17 4.58
N GLU A 60 1.01 9.64 3.97
CA GLU A 60 0.87 9.52 2.51
C GLU A 60 2.10 8.88 1.83
N CYS A 61 2.79 8.00 2.58
CA CYS A 61 4.06 7.41 2.18
C CYS A 61 3.94 6.31 1.10
N GLY A 62 2.71 5.84 0.84
CA GLY A 62 2.39 4.89 -0.22
C GLY A 62 2.81 3.43 -0.03
N TYR A 63 3.59 3.09 0.99
CA TYR A 63 4.03 1.71 1.22
C TYR A 63 2.89 0.70 1.24
N CYS A 64 1.75 1.02 1.86
CA CYS A 64 0.58 0.15 1.88
C CYS A 64 0.08 -0.25 0.47
N TYR A 65 0.18 0.65 -0.51
CA TYR A 65 -0.16 0.38 -1.89
C TYR A 65 0.91 -0.52 -2.54
N TYR A 66 2.17 -0.11 -2.49
CA TYR A 66 3.25 -0.78 -3.22
C TYR A 66 3.63 -2.16 -2.67
N ILE A 67 3.35 -2.45 -1.40
CA ILE A 67 3.54 -3.80 -0.82
C ILE A 67 2.32 -4.71 -1.03
N CYS A 68 1.21 -4.19 -1.56
CA CYS A 68 0.02 -4.98 -1.76
C CYS A 68 0.26 -6.00 -2.88
N PRO A 69 0.06 -7.32 -2.63
CA PRO A 69 0.25 -8.33 -3.67
C PRO A 69 -0.83 -8.28 -4.77
N GLN A 70 -1.85 -7.44 -4.62
CA GLN A 70 -2.98 -7.29 -5.53
C GLN A 70 -2.89 -6.02 -6.39
N THR A 71 -1.80 -5.26 -6.24
CA THR A 71 -1.43 -4.17 -7.15
C THR A 71 -0.35 -4.66 -8.11
N GLU A 72 0.04 -3.80 -9.06
CA GLU A 72 1.20 -4.05 -9.91
C GLU A 72 2.44 -4.43 -9.08
N PRO A 73 3.18 -5.48 -9.45
CA PRO A 73 4.38 -5.89 -8.73
C PRO A 73 5.35 -4.72 -8.57
N LEU A 74 5.80 -4.46 -7.34
CA LEU A 74 6.83 -3.46 -7.08
C LEU A 74 8.09 -3.70 -7.92
N LEU A 75 8.40 -4.97 -8.20
CA LEU A 75 9.54 -5.35 -9.03
C LEU A 75 9.43 -4.82 -10.46
N ASP A 76 8.24 -4.79 -11.04
CA ASP A 76 8.02 -4.29 -12.41
C ASP A 76 8.29 -2.77 -12.46
N LYS A 77 7.79 -2.02 -11.47
CA LYS A 77 8.12 -0.58 -11.31
C LYS A 77 9.59 -0.33 -11.04
N LEU A 78 10.24 -1.21 -10.28
CA LEU A 78 11.67 -1.11 -10.01
C LEU A 78 12.49 -1.34 -11.28
N LYS A 79 12.13 -2.32 -12.12
CA LYS A 79 12.78 -2.61 -13.41
C LYS A 79 12.73 -1.41 -14.38
N GLU A 80 11.63 -0.66 -14.37
CA GLU A 80 11.48 0.55 -15.20
C GLU A 80 12.33 1.74 -14.72
N THR A 81 12.54 1.87 -13.40
CA THR A 81 13.18 3.06 -12.80
C THR A 81 14.68 2.85 -12.51
N HIS A 82 15.06 1.63 -12.17
CA HIS A 82 16.42 1.24 -11.86
C HIS A 82 16.73 -0.05 -12.60
N LEU A 83 17.85 -0.09 -13.33
CA LEU A 83 18.31 -1.25 -14.11
C LEU A 83 18.69 -2.44 -13.21
N VAL A 84 17.75 -2.94 -12.41
CA VAL A 84 17.88 -4.13 -11.59
C VAL A 84 17.81 -5.31 -12.56
N LYS A 85 18.98 -5.82 -12.95
CA LYS A 85 19.08 -7.14 -13.57
C LYS A 85 18.80 -8.16 -12.48
N ASP A 86 17.61 -8.77 -12.49
CA ASP A 86 17.40 -9.98 -11.70
C ASP A 86 18.09 -11.13 -12.43
N GLU A 87 19.18 -11.63 -11.86
CA GLU A 87 19.83 -12.87 -12.33
C GLU A 87 19.16 -14.12 -11.74
N LEU A 88 17.92 -13.99 -11.26
CA LEU A 88 17.15 -15.09 -10.71
C LEU A 88 16.18 -15.65 -11.75
N GLY A 89 16.76 -16.45 -12.66
CA GLY A 89 16.14 -17.61 -13.30
C GLY A 89 15.20 -17.35 -14.46
#